data_AF-A0AAD1HIH3-F1
#
_entry.id   AF-A0AAD1HIH3-F1
#
_cell.length_a   1.000
_cell.length_b   1.000
_cell.length_c   1.000
_cell.angle_alpha   90.00
_cell.angle_beta   90.00
_cell.angle_gamma   90.00
#
_symmetry.space_group_name_H-M   'P 1'
#
loop_
_entity.id
_entity.type
_entity.pdbx_description
1 polymer ?
#
loop_
_entity_poly.entity_id
_entity_poly.type
_entity_poly.pdbx_seq_one_letter_code
_entity_poly.pdbx_strand_id
1 'polypeptide(L)' 'MSHPLLTSTDVIRHAIADQVRRLGGNDENIDDIAFAASYAVMCWGLAAAESN' A
#
# COMPACT_ATOMS: atom_id res chain seq x y z
N MET A 1 -17.83 12.93 5.31
CA MET A 1 -16.57 13.67 5.32
C MET A 1 -15.58 12.89 4.45
N SER A 2 -15.37 13.32 3.21
CA SER A 2 -14.51 12.64 2.25
C SER A 2 -13.06 12.95 2.60
N HIS A 3 -12.36 12.03 3.25
CA HIS A 3 -10.90 12.10 3.32
C HIS A 3 -10.40 11.47 2.02
N PRO A 4 -9.78 12.25 1.12
CA PRO A 4 -9.16 11.66 -0.05
C PRO A 4 -8.13 10.67 0.47
N LEU A 5 -8.06 9.48 -0.10
CA LEU A 5 -6.92 8.60 0.09
C LEU A 5 -5.73 9.36 -0.55
N LEU A 6 -5.01 10.13 0.28
CA LEU A 6 -4.08 11.19 -0.16
C LEU A 6 -2.83 10.61 -0.81
N THR A 7 -2.55 9.33 -0.58
CA THR A 7 -1.46 8.58 -1.21
C THR A 7 -1.90 7.17 -1.58
N SER A 8 -1.24 6.54 -2.56
CA SER A 8 -1.41 5.11 -2.88
C SER A 8 -1.19 4.21 -1.65
N THR A 9 -0.32 4.64 -0.74
CA THR A 9 -0.08 3.98 0.55
C THR A 9 -1.33 3.96 1.42
N ASP A 10 -2.08 5.07 1.51
CA ASP A 10 -3.30 5.13 2.32
C ASP A 10 -4.40 4.23 1.75
N VAL A 11 -4.50 4.15 0.42
CA VAL A 11 -5.41 3.22 -0.27
C VAL A 11 -5.08 1.78 0.11
N ILE A 12 -3.80 1.40 0.02
CA ILE A 12 -3.35 0.04 0.31
C ILE A 12 -3.50 -0.28 1.80
N ARG A 13 -3.13 0.64 2.69
CA ARG A 13 -3.31 0.55 4.14
C ARG A 13 -4.77 0.22 4.48
N HIS A 14 -5.70 0.97 3.91
CA HIS A 14 -7.13 0.73 4.09
C HIS A 14 -7.56 -0.64 3.56
N ALA A 15 -7.09 -1.03 2.37
CA ALA A 15 -7.48 -2.28 1.73
C ALA A 15 -7.00 -3.54 2.48
N ILE A 16 -5.83 -3.51 3.11
CA ILE A 16 -5.23 -4.69 3.77
C ILE A 16 -5.50 -4.76 5.27
N ALA A 17 -5.94 -3.66 5.90
CA ALA A 17 -6.01 -3.54 7.36
C ALA A 17 -6.78 -4.67 8.03
N ASP A 18 -7.99 -4.98 7.55
CA ASP A 18 -8.83 -6.03 8.13
C ASP A 18 -8.20 -7.41 7.96
N GLN A 19 -7.52 -7.66 6.84
CA GLN A 19 -6.86 -8.92 6.58
C GLN A 19 -5.63 -9.12 7.46
N VAL A 20 -4.79 -8.10 7.60
CA VAL A 20 -3.60 -8.15 8.46
C VAL A 20 -4.01 -8.34 9.93
N ARG A 21 -5.04 -7.62 10.40
CA ARG A 21 -5.59 -7.79 11.75
C ARG A 21 -6.15 -9.19 11.99
N ARG A 22 -6.87 -9.75 11.00
CA ARG A 22 -7.37 -11.14 11.07
C ARG A 22 -6.25 -12.17 11.19
N LEU A 23 -5.05 -11.87 10.67
CA LEU A 23 -3.87 -12.73 10.77
C LEU A 23 -3.05 -12.48 12.05
N GLY A 24 -3.52 -11.61 12.95
CA GLY A 24 -2.85 -11.27 14.20
C GLY A 24 -1.82 -10.15 14.07
N GLY A 25 -1.75 -9.47 12.92
CA GLY A 25 -0.89 -8.31 12.72
C GLY A 25 -1.43 -7.04 13.35
N ASN A 26 -0.55 -6.08 13.60
CA ASN A 26 -0.86 -4.78 14.19
C ASN A 26 -0.78 -3.64 13.16
N ASP A 27 -1.01 -2.40 13.61
CA ASP A 27 -0.97 -1.22 12.73
C ASP A 27 0.42 -0.97 12.14
N GLU A 28 1.50 -1.31 12.85
CA GLU A 28 2.87 -1.24 12.32
C GLU A 28 3.07 -2.20 11.14
N ASN A 29 2.55 -3.44 11.24
CA ASN A 29 2.59 -4.38 10.12
C ASN A 29 1.78 -3.90 8.92
N ILE A 30 0.64 -3.25 9.15
CA ILE A 30 -0.17 -2.68 8.06
C ILE A 30 0.62 -1.59 7.35
N ASP A 31 1.29 -0.70 8.10
CA ASP A 31 2.05 0.41 7.55
C ASP A 31 3.26 -0.07 6.75
N ASP A 32 4.02 -1.05 7.29
CA ASP A 32 5.17 -1.64 6.61
C ASP A 32 4.76 -2.30 5.28
N ILE A 33 3.70 -3.10 5.28
CA ILE A 33 3.21 -3.78 4.09
C ILE A 33 2.68 -2.77 3.06
N ALA A 34 1.91 -1.78 3.50
CA ALA A 34 1.35 -0.76 2.61
C ALA A 34 2.45 0.09 1.95
N PHE A 35 3.49 0.43 2.71
CA PHE A 35 4.65 1.15 2.19
C PHE A 35 5.43 0.33 1.16
N ALA A 36 5.76 -0.92 1.50
CA ALA A 36 6.47 -1.83 0.60
C ALA A 36 5.70 -2.09 -0.71
N ALA A 37 4.39 -2.32 -0.61
CA ALA A 37 3.53 -2.53 -1.78
C ALA A 37 3.44 -1.27 -2.67
N SER A 38 3.33 -0.09 -2.05
CA SER A 38 3.31 1.18 -2.80
C SER A 38 4.62 1.41 -3.55
N TYR A 39 5.75 1.10 -2.92
CA TYR A 39 7.05 1.18 -3.56
C TYR A 39 7.18 0.18 -4.73
N ALA A 40 6.71 -1.06 -4.56
CA ALA A 40 6.71 -2.06 -5.63
C ALA A 40 5.89 -1.61 -6.85
N VAL A 41 4.73 -0.98 -6.64
CA VAL A 41 3.92 -0.39 -7.73
C VAL A 41 4.68 0.71 -8.46
N MET A 42 5.39 1.58 -7.73
CA MET A 42 6.23 2.61 -8.34
C MET A 42 7.37 2.02 -9.17
N CYS A 43 8.09 1.03 -8.63
CA CYS A 43 9.17 0.35 -9.36
C CYS A 43 8.65 -0.33 -10.64
N TRP A 44 7.48 -0.96 -10.58
CA TRP A 44 6.87 -1.56 -11.76
C TRP A 44 6.52 -0.53 -12.82
N GLY A 45 5.93 0.61 -12.42
CA GLY A 45 5.64 1.72 -13.33
C GLY A 45 6.90 2.29 -13.99
N LEU A 46 8.00 2.41 -13.25
CA LEU A 46 9.29 2.84 -13.79
C LEU A 46 9.85 1.84 -14.80
N ALA A 47 9.89 0.55 -14.46
CA ALA A 47 10.36 -0.50 -15.36
C ALA A 47 9.51 -0.60 -16.64
N ALA A 48 8.19 -0.38 -16.53
CA ALA A 48 7.30 -0.31 -17.68
C ALA A 48 7.58 0.90 -18.59
N ALA A 49 8.01 2.04 -18.01
CA ALA A 49 8.39 3.21 -18.79
C ALA A 49 9.74 3.06 -19.51
N GLU A 50 10.69 2.33 -18.92
CA GLU A 50 12.02 2.07 -19.50
C GLU A 50 12.02 0.99 -20.60
N SER A 51 10.94 0.21 -20.71
CA SER A 51 10.81 -0.88 -21.69
C SER A 51 10.11 -0.45 -23.00
N ASN A 52 9.88 0.85 -23.19
CA ASN A 52 9.23 1.46 -24.35
C ASN A 52 10.18 2.44 -25.06
#